data_AF-A0A947Y9Q0-F1
#
_entry.id   AF-A0A947Y9Q0-F1
#
_cell.length_a   1.000
_cell.length_b   1.000
_cell.length_c   1.000
_cell.angle_alpha   90.00
_cell.angle_beta   90.00
_cell.angle_gamma   90.00
#
_symmetry.space_group_name_H-M   'P 1'
#
loop_
_entity.id
_entity.type
_entity.pdbx_description
1 polymer ?
#
loop_
_entity_poly.entity_id
_entity_poly.type
_entity_poly.pdbx_seq_one_letter_code
_entity_poly.pdbx_strand_id
1 'polypeptide(L)'
;MSSKSKKLFFVIVVILSIIIVLLIFNAGNPNSILRYIIKDPSYDFIILFALAVLLSLMSFYYAHTNETGGYEKIVQANLKNIRRLRKNRKTNKEIAETILNAMNMRRGYRYHYALRRLIILLGRIE
;
A
#
# COMPACT_ATOMS: atom_id res chain seq x y z
N MET A 1 -6.55 9.02 0.15
CA MET A 1 -6.31 9.89 -1.03
C MET A 1 -7.64 10.32 -1.65
N SER A 2 -7.77 11.57 -2.09
CA SER A 2 -8.95 12.04 -2.85
C SER A 2 -9.05 11.32 -4.20
N SER A 3 -10.28 11.19 -4.74
CA SER A 3 -10.53 10.56 -6.05
C SER A 3 -9.72 11.22 -7.18
N LYS A 4 -9.60 12.56 -7.16
CA LYS A 4 -8.76 13.29 -8.13
C LYS A 4 -7.29 12.93 -8.01
N SER A 5 -6.76 12.83 -6.79
CA SER A 5 -5.37 12.44 -6.53
C SER A 5 -5.07 11.01 -6.99
N LYS A 6 -6.03 10.08 -6.85
CA LYS A 6 -5.89 8.69 -7.36
C LYS A 6 -5.75 8.65 -8.88
N LYS A 7 -6.58 9.41 -9.59
CA LYS A 7 -6.49 9.51 -11.06
C LYS A 7 -5.15 10.10 -11.49
N LEU A 8 -4.72 11.20 -10.86
CA LEU A 8 -3.44 11.83 -11.16
C LEU A 8 -2.26 10.88 -10.91
N PHE A 9 -2.25 10.19 -9.77
CA PHE A 9 -1.23 9.19 -9.45
C PHE A 9 -1.16 8.09 -10.52
N PHE A 10 -2.32 7.57 -10.94
CA PHE A 10 -2.38 6.53 -11.96
C PHE A 10 -1.83 7.00 -13.31
N VAL A 11 -2.18 8.22 -13.74
CA VAL A 11 -1.64 8.81 -14.98
C VAL A 11 -0.11 8.93 -14.91
N ILE A 12 0.42 9.42 -13.79
CA ILE A 12 1.88 9.55 -13.59
C ILE A 12 2.56 8.18 -13.63
N VAL A 13 2.01 7.17 -12.95
CA VAL A 13 2.56 5.80 -12.94
C VAL A 13 2.55 5.17 -14.32
N VAL A 14 1.50 5.37 -15.12
CA VAL A 14 1.42 4.87 -16.50
C VAL A 14 2.49 5.53 -17.38
N ILE A 15 2.61 6.85 -17.32
CA ILE A 15 3.64 7.58 -18.08
C ILE A 15 5.04 7.11 -17.68
N LEU A 16 5.30 7.00 -16.38
CA LEU A 16 6.58 6.53 -15.85
C LEU A 16 6.90 5.11 -16.31
N SER A 17 5.91 4.21 -16.29
CA SER A 17 6.04 2.84 -16.79
C SER A 17 6.40 2.80 -18.28
N ILE A 18 5.75 3.64 -19.10
CA ILE A 18 6.06 3.74 -20.53
C ILE A 18 7.51 4.21 -20.74
N ILE A 19 7.94 5.24 -19.99
CA ILE A 19 9.32 5.73 -20.05
C ILE A 19 10.31 4.61 -19.69
N ILE A 20 10.06 3.89 -18.60
CA ILE A 20 10.90 2.76 -18.17
C ILE A 20 10.98 1.69 -19.27
N VAL A 21 9.86 1.32 -19.88
CA VAL A 21 9.86 0.35 -20.99
C VAL A 21 10.69 0.84 -22.17
N LEU A 22 10.54 2.11 -22.57
CA LEU A 22 11.34 2.71 -23.63
C LEU A 22 12.84 2.71 -23.30
N LEU A 23 13.20 2.94 -22.03
CA LEU A 23 14.58 2.87 -21.56
C LEU A 23 15.13 1.44 -21.60
N ILE A 24 14.35 0.44 -21.17
CA ILE A 24 14.78 -0.97 -21.19
C ILE A 24 15.16 -1.40 -22.60
N PHE A 25 14.34 -1.06 -23.60
CA PHE A 25 14.61 -1.46 -24.99
C PHE A 25 15.71 -0.64 -25.67
N ASN A 26 16.10 0.51 -25.12
CA ASN A 26 17.11 1.39 -25.71
C ASN A 26 18.39 1.54 -24.84
N ALA A 27 18.48 0.83 -23.72
CA ALA A 27 19.63 0.92 -22.82
C ALA A 27 20.90 0.46 -23.53
N GLY A 28 21.96 1.27 -23.45
CA GLY A 28 23.22 0.99 -24.11
C GLY A 28 23.25 1.33 -25.60
N ASN A 29 22.14 1.80 -26.19
CA ASN A 29 22.10 2.21 -27.59
C ASN A 29 22.62 3.65 -27.75
N PRO A 30 23.76 3.86 -28.42
CA PRO A 30 24.34 5.19 -28.64
C PRO A 30 23.52 6.06 -29.61
N ASN A 31 22.55 5.50 -30.32
CA ASN A 31 21.64 6.23 -31.22
C ASN A 31 20.24 6.41 -30.62
N SER A 32 20.07 6.19 -29.31
CA SER A 32 18.77 6.35 -28.65
C SER A 32 18.34 7.81 -28.51
N ILE A 33 17.03 8.07 -28.49
CA ILE A 33 16.45 9.40 -28.22
C ILE A 33 16.92 9.92 -26.84
N LEU A 34 17.25 9.03 -25.91
CA LEU A 34 17.79 9.42 -24.59
C LEU A 34 19.11 10.19 -24.70
N ARG A 35 19.86 10.01 -25.80
CA ARG A 35 21.14 10.71 -26.02
C ARG A 35 21.02 12.22 -26.15
N TYR A 36 19.84 12.73 -26.49
CA TYR A 36 19.59 14.18 -26.47
C TYR A 36 19.65 14.77 -25.05
N ILE A 37 19.46 13.94 -24.02
CA ILE A 37 19.46 14.35 -22.61
C ILE A 37 20.72 13.85 -21.92
N ILE A 38 21.10 12.58 -22.13
CA ILE A 38 22.20 11.91 -21.43
C ILE A 38 23.13 11.35 -22.49
N LYS A 39 24.33 11.91 -22.63
CA LYS A 39 25.23 11.56 -23.74
C LYS A 39 25.86 10.18 -23.58
N ASP A 40 26.29 9.82 -22.37
CA ASP A 40 27.01 8.57 -22.10
C ASP A 40 26.06 7.39 -21.81
N PRO A 41 26.05 6.33 -22.64
CA PRO A 41 25.16 5.16 -22.48
C PRO A 41 25.47 4.30 -21.25
N SER A 42 26.63 4.51 -20.62
CA SER A 42 27.02 3.78 -19.40
C SER A 42 26.08 4.05 -18.23
N TYR A 43 25.41 5.21 -18.22
CA TYR A 43 24.48 5.59 -17.15
C TYR A 43 23.09 4.95 -17.28
N ASP A 44 22.76 4.35 -18.41
CA ASP A 44 21.40 3.89 -18.72
C ASP A 44 20.87 2.90 -17.69
N PHE A 45 21.74 1.99 -17.26
CA PHE A 45 21.40 1.01 -16.23
C PHE A 45 21.17 1.66 -14.85
N ILE A 46 21.95 2.67 -14.49
CA ILE A 46 21.81 3.39 -13.21
C ILE A 46 20.49 4.17 -13.20
N ILE A 47 20.18 4.85 -14.30
CA ILE A 47 18.94 5.62 -14.46
C ILE A 47 17.73 4.69 -14.42
N LEU A 48 17.80 3.59 -15.16
CA LEU A 48 16.75 2.58 -15.19
C LEU A 48 16.49 2.00 -13.79
N PHE A 49 17.56 1.66 -13.06
CA PHE A 49 17.46 1.17 -11.69
C PHE A 49 16.83 2.22 -10.76
N ALA A 50 17.26 3.48 -10.84
CA ALA A 50 16.71 4.57 -10.04
C ALA A 50 15.21 4.77 -10.31
N LEU A 51 14.79 4.75 -11.57
CA LEU A 51 13.37 4.89 -11.96
C LEU A 51 12.53 3.70 -11.50
N ALA A 52 13.06 2.48 -11.57
CA ALA A 52 12.38 1.28 -11.07
C ALA A 52 12.19 1.32 -9.54
N VAL A 53 13.22 1.74 -8.80
CA VAL A 53 13.14 1.94 -7.34
C VAL A 53 12.09 3.01 -7.02
N LEU A 54 12.10 4.14 -7.73
CA LEU A 54 11.11 5.20 -7.55
C LEU A 54 9.69 4.69 -7.80
N LEU A 55 9.45 3.98 -8.90
CA LEU A 55 8.16 3.39 -9.23
C LEU A 55 7.68 2.41 -8.14
N SER A 56 8.59 1.60 -7.60
CA SER A 56 8.32 0.68 -6.50
C SER A 56 7.90 1.42 -5.23
N LEU A 57 8.64 2.46 -4.83
CA LEU A 57 8.31 3.29 -3.67
C LEU A 57 6.96 4.00 -3.82
N MET A 58 6.67 4.53 -5.01
CA MET A 58 5.37 5.14 -5.32
C MET A 58 4.23 4.11 -5.19
N SER A 59 4.42 2.92 -5.75
CA SER A 59 3.44 1.83 -5.69
C SER A 59 3.19 1.39 -4.25
N PHE A 60 4.24 1.26 -3.45
CA PHE A 60 4.15 0.95 -2.03
C PHE A 60 3.40 2.03 -1.25
N TYR A 61 3.74 3.31 -1.47
CA TYR A 61 3.05 4.43 -0.84
C TYR A 61 1.56 4.47 -1.21
N TYR A 62 1.22 4.23 -2.47
CA TYR A 62 -0.17 4.16 -2.92
C TYR A 62 -0.93 3.01 -2.27
N ALA A 63 -0.32 1.82 -2.19
CA ALA A 63 -0.91 0.68 -1.51
C ALA A 63 -1.15 0.99 -0.02
N HIS A 64 -0.16 1.56 0.66
CA HIS A 64 -0.25 1.90 2.08
C HIS A 64 -1.32 2.97 2.37
N THR A 65 -1.40 4.02 1.54
CA THR A 65 -2.36 5.12 1.74
C THR A 65 -3.77 4.79 1.27
N ASN A 66 -3.93 3.78 0.42
CA ASN A 66 -5.22 3.32 -0.08
C ASN A 66 -5.62 1.94 0.44
N GLU A 67 -4.88 1.38 1.41
CA GLU A 67 -5.33 0.32 2.32
C GLU A 67 -6.50 0.86 3.16
N THR A 68 -7.62 1.01 2.48
CA THR A 68 -8.87 1.52 3.01
C THR A 68 -9.85 0.37 2.95
N GLY A 69 -9.98 -0.29 4.10
CA GLY A 69 -11.14 -1.12 4.36
C GLY A 69 -10.88 -2.58 4.72
N GLY A 70 -9.63 -3.09 4.74
CA GLY A 70 -9.40 -4.48 5.18
C GLY A 70 -9.96 -4.74 6.58
N TYR A 71 -9.47 -3.96 7.56
CA TYR A 71 -9.96 -4.04 8.93
C TYR A 71 -11.39 -3.51 9.12
N GLU A 72 -11.82 -2.51 8.34
CA GLU A 72 -13.21 -2.02 8.41
C GLU A 72 -14.20 -3.07 7.92
N LYS A 73 -13.87 -3.79 6.83
CA LYS A 73 -14.66 -4.92 6.33
C LYS A 73 -14.66 -6.07 7.32
N ILE A 74 -13.53 -6.37 7.97
CA ILE A 74 -13.48 -7.38 9.04
C ILE A 74 -14.43 -7.01 10.18
N VAL A 75 -14.40 -5.74 10.61
CA VAL A 75 -15.27 -5.23 11.66
C VAL A 75 -16.74 -5.25 11.24
N GLN A 76 -17.06 -4.81 10.01
CA GLN A 76 -18.41 -4.87 9.44
C GLN A 76 -18.95 -6.30 9.37
N ALA A 77 -18.14 -7.25 8.87
CA ALA A 77 -18.51 -8.66 8.79
C ALA A 77 -18.77 -9.29 10.18
N ASN A 78 -18.17 -8.73 11.24
CA ASN A 78 -18.27 -9.24 12.61
C ASN A 78 -19.18 -8.40 13.52
N LEU A 79 -19.95 -7.43 12.99
CA LEU A 79 -20.77 -6.52 13.80
C LEU A 79 -21.66 -7.22 14.83
N LYS A 80 -22.32 -8.33 14.44
CA LYS A 80 -23.17 -9.10 15.35
C LYS A 80 -22.39 -9.68 16.53
N ASN A 81 -21.20 -10.22 16.27
CA ASN A 81 -20.32 -10.78 17.30
C ASN A 81 -19.75 -9.68 18.19
N ILE A 82 -19.36 -8.54 17.62
CA ILE A 82 -18.86 -7.38 18.36
C ILE A 82 -19.93 -6.87 19.34
N ARG A 83 -21.17 -6.69 18.87
CA ARG A 83 -22.30 -6.28 19.72
C ARG A 83 -22.55 -7.26 20.87
N ARG A 84 -22.48 -8.58 20.59
CA ARG A 84 -22.59 -9.61 21.63
C ARG A 84 -21.48 -9.52 22.67
N LEU A 85 -20.23 -9.35 22.23
CA LEU A 85 -19.07 -9.23 23.13
C LEU A 85 -19.17 -7.96 23.99
N ARG A 86 -19.66 -6.85 23.43
CA ARG A 86 -19.91 -5.61 24.19
C ARG A 86 -20.99 -5.77 25.26
N LYS A 87 -22.09 -6.48 24.94
CA LYS A 87 -23.11 -6.82 25.95
C LYS A 87 -22.52 -7.62 27.12
N ASN A 88 -21.50 -8.44 26.84
CA ASN A 88 -20.74 -9.18 27.86
C ASN A 88 -19.63 -8.34 28.52
N ARG A 89 -19.68 -7.01 28.41
CA ARG A 89 -18.71 -6.05 28.97
C ARG A 89 -17.26 -6.23 28.51
N LYS A 90 -17.03 -6.83 27.33
CA LYS A 90 -15.69 -6.92 26.74
C LYS A 90 -15.20 -5.57 26.24
N THR A 91 -13.95 -5.25 26.55
CA THR A 91 -13.27 -4.03 26.11
C THR A 91 -12.93 -4.10 24.61
N ASN A 92 -12.73 -2.94 23.96
CA ASN A 92 -12.30 -2.89 22.56
C ASN A 92 -10.99 -3.65 22.31
N LYS A 93 -10.09 -3.70 23.31
CA LYS A 93 -8.85 -4.49 23.25
C LYS A 93 -9.16 -5.99 23.20
N GLU A 94 -9.96 -6.51 24.11
CA GLU A 94 -10.34 -7.93 24.13
C GLU A 94 -11.09 -8.36 22.86
N ILE A 95 -11.96 -7.48 22.33
CA ILE A 95 -12.68 -7.73 21.07
C ILE A 95 -11.69 -7.78 19.91
N ALA A 96 -10.76 -6.83 19.82
CA ALA A 96 -9.73 -6.82 18.80
C ALA A 96 -8.83 -8.07 18.89
N GLU A 97 -8.40 -8.48 20.09
CA GLU A 97 -7.63 -9.72 20.30
C GLU A 97 -8.42 -10.95 19.86
N THR A 98 -9.72 -11.02 20.15
CA THR A 98 -10.60 -12.12 19.71
C THR A 98 -10.66 -12.20 18.18
N ILE A 99 -10.81 -11.06 17.50
CA ILE A 99 -10.81 -10.97 16.03
C ILE A 99 -9.46 -11.43 15.46
N LEU A 100 -8.35 -10.99 16.05
CA LEU A 100 -7.00 -11.37 15.60
C LEU A 100 -6.71 -12.86 15.80
N ASN A 101 -7.16 -13.42 16.93
CA ASN A 101 -7.04 -14.85 17.22
C ASN A 101 -7.86 -15.68 16.23
N ALA A 102 -9.07 -15.25 15.88
CA ALA A 102 -9.90 -15.92 14.87
C ALA A 102 -9.25 -15.92 13.47
N MET A 103 -8.39 -14.94 13.18
CA MET A 103 -7.60 -14.89 11.93
C MET A 103 -6.28 -15.69 12.01
N ASN A 104 -6.04 -16.44 13.10
CA ASN A 104 -4.77 -17.13 13.35
C ASN A 104 -3.54 -16.20 13.26
N MET A 105 -3.69 -14.93 13.67
CA MET A 105 -2.60 -13.96 13.57
C MET A 105 -1.57 -14.17 14.68
N ARG A 106 -0.36 -14.59 14.31
CA ARG A 106 0.74 -14.79 15.26
C ARG A 106 1.19 -13.46 15.90
N ARG A 107 1.52 -13.50 17.19
CA ARG A 107 2.07 -12.34 17.93
C ARG A 107 3.40 -11.89 17.31
N GLY A 108 3.54 -10.58 17.13
CA GLY A 108 4.68 -9.93 16.47
C GLY A 108 4.34 -8.51 16.00
N TYR A 109 5.23 -7.89 15.22
CA TYR A 109 5.04 -6.50 14.76
C TYR A 109 3.69 -6.29 14.04
N ARG A 110 3.35 -7.19 13.11
CA ARG A 110 2.08 -7.13 12.35
C ARG A 110 0.85 -7.25 13.26
N TYR A 111 0.94 -8.10 14.29
CA TYR A 111 -0.13 -8.25 15.28
C TYR A 111 -0.34 -6.97 16.07
N HIS A 112 0.73 -6.33 16.55
CA HIS A 112 0.61 -5.08 17.31
C HIS A 112 0.04 -3.93 16.47
N TYR A 113 0.44 -3.85 15.20
CA TYR A 113 -0.15 -2.91 14.25
C TYR A 113 -1.65 -3.16 14.05
N ALA A 114 -2.03 -4.42 13.76
CA ALA A 114 -3.41 -4.81 13.54
C ALA A 114 -4.29 -4.59 14.78
N LEU A 115 -3.77 -4.89 15.97
CA LEU A 115 -4.43 -4.67 17.25
C LEU A 115 -4.73 -3.18 17.47
N ARG A 116 -3.73 -2.31 17.33
CA ARG A 116 -3.94 -0.86 17.45
C ARG A 116 -4.95 -0.36 16.43
N ARG A 117 -4.86 -0.83 15.19
CA ARG A 117 -5.78 -0.41 14.13
C ARG A 117 -7.23 -0.84 14.41
N LEU A 118 -7.44 -2.08 14.84
CA LEU A 118 -8.76 -2.60 15.20
C LEU A 118 -9.35 -1.88 16.42
N ILE A 119 -8.56 -1.59 17.45
CA ILE A 119 -9.02 -0.82 18.62
C ILE A 119 -9.54 0.56 18.19
N ILE A 120 -8.79 1.27 17.33
CA ILE A 120 -9.21 2.58 16.81
C ILE A 120 -10.52 2.47 16.02
N LEU A 121 -10.67 1.45 15.17
CA LEU A 121 -11.88 1.23 14.39
C LEU A 121 -13.08 0.86 15.24
N LEU A 122 -12.91 -0.02 16.23
CA LEU A 122 -13.95 -0.37 17.18
C LEU A 122 -14.39 0.84 18.01
N GLY A 123 -13.47 1.75 18.35
CA GLY A 123 -13.83 2.99 19.04
C GLY A 123 -14.72 3.95 18.23
N ARG A 124 -14.79 3.80 16.90
CA ARG A 124 -15.64 4.63 16.01
C ARG A 124 -17.04 4.07 15.81
N ILE A 125 -17.28 2.82 16.20
CA ILE A 125 -18.55 2.13 16.01
C ILE A 125 -19.09 1.93 17.41
N GLU A 126 -20.27 2.47 17.71
CA GLU A 126 -20.98 2.32 18.99
C GLU A 126 -21.87 1.06 19.04
#